data_AF-A0A2A2HCZ0-F1
#
_entry.id   AF-A0A2A2HCZ0-F1
#
_cell.length_a   1.000
_cell.length_b   1.000
_cell.length_c   1.000
_cell.angle_alpha   90.00
_cell.angle_beta   90.00
_cell.angle_gamma   90.00
#
_symmetry.space_group_name_H-M   'P 1'
#
loop_
_entity.id
_entity.type
_entity.pdbx_description
1 polymer ?
#
loop_
_entity_poly.entity_id
_entity_poly.type
_entity_poly.pdbx_seq_one_letter_code
_entity_poly.pdbx_strand_id
1 'polypeptide(L)'
;MDHKIKQQDTFDYYFNTKTSKQEITITEKIKVILNYRNPSPKKQNKIIEEIQQAVNDFKIFADLKYIKSSEKPLEIYIFDNNEDYQHYGKEKGLGTEGGKFYSGNPPTIYVYQQGNVFNLKHEFTHYLTNINITNEAHLPTILKEGIADYIEYFSDNKFNAQANSIDLTEDEIKSKNISEFLKLKYSNDFHENAKVYKVGLALTMYLKAKKPELLKNLLHNENPEKYLELIKNENDNFKNWLNENNSDNAMQKINALEVTKGEFIASKKEIIDGEIKNVNYYTADIKSLETKEFVGKFATVEYKGYGNYIRCYNAASRDYFDIKITGDYHYLKLIKNNNNEIKLVFTNEDGTKYFTDSYEYQHKLKIRSKNF
;
A
#
# COMPACT_ATOMS: atom_id res chain seq x y z
N MET A 1 5.47 -29.30 -39.39
CA MET A 1 4.51 -28.24 -39.00
C MET A 1 5.23 -27.24 -38.08
N ASP A 2 6.45 -26.79 -38.41
CA ASP A 2 7.46 -26.55 -37.34
C ASP A 2 8.23 -25.23 -37.32
N HIS A 3 8.21 -24.40 -38.38
CA HIS A 3 8.93 -23.11 -38.36
C HIS A 3 8.03 -21.90 -38.18
N LYS A 4 6.82 -21.91 -38.76
CA LYS A 4 5.84 -20.81 -38.63
C LYS A 4 5.22 -20.75 -37.23
N ILE A 5 4.99 -21.90 -36.58
CA ILE A 5 4.42 -21.96 -35.22
C ILE A 5 5.46 -21.43 -34.20
N LYS A 6 6.73 -21.86 -34.29
CA LYS A 6 7.80 -21.35 -33.43
C LYS A 6 8.05 -19.84 -33.56
N GLN A 7 7.83 -19.25 -34.74
CA GLN A 7 7.94 -17.80 -34.91
C GLN A 7 6.80 -17.04 -34.23
N GLN A 8 5.65 -17.65 -33.96
CA GLN A 8 4.51 -16.97 -33.32
C GLN A 8 4.61 -16.91 -31.79
N ASP A 9 5.54 -17.67 -31.21
CA ASP A 9 5.70 -17.83 -29.76
C ASP A 9 6.92 -17.11 -29.17
N THR A 10 7.49 -16.12 -29.87
CA THR A 10 8.71 -15.42 -29.42
C THR A 10 8.38 -14.02 -28.88
N PHE A 11 9.28 -13.50 -28.03
CA PHE A 11 9.20 -12.11 -27.56
C PHE A 11 9.10 -11.12 -28.73
N ASP A 12 9.97 -11.30 -29.72
CA ASP A 12 10.04 -10.42 -30.88
C ASP A 12 8.74 -10.49 -31.68
N TYR A 13 8.09 -11.65 -31.81
CA TYR A 13 6.81 -11.74 -32.50
C TYR A 13 5.70 -11.03 -31.73
N TYR A 14 5.65 -11.22 -30.41
CA TYR A 14 4.69 -10.56 -29.52
C TYR A 14 4.76 -9.03 -29.68
N PHE A 15 5.98 -8.46 -29.73
CA PHE A 15 6.19 -7.02 -29.85
C PHE A 15 6.48 -6.49 -31.26
N ASN A 16 6.59 -7.29 -32.33
CA ASN A 16 6.83 -6.76 -33.69
C ASN A 16 5.60 -6.84 -34.61
N THR A 17 4.60 -7.65 -34.29
CA THR A 17 3.47 -7.89 -35.21
C THR A 17 2.23 -7.04 -34.94
N LYS A 18 2.13 -6.41 -33.76
CA LYS A 18 0.94 -5.63 -33.32
C LYS A 18 1.27 -4.45 -32.40
N THR A 19 2.51 -3.95 -32.38
CA THR A 19 2.91 -2.87 -31.48
C THR A 19 2.62 -1.49 -32.02
N SER A 20 2.20 -0.63 -31.11
CA SER A 20 2.38 0.81 -31.24
C SER A 20 3.66 1.16 -30.47
N LYS A 21 4.60 1.80 -31.15
CA LYS A 21 5.78 2.40 -30.51
C LYS A 21 5.48 3.87 -30.28
N GLN A 22 5.68 4.33 -29.05
CA GLN A 22 5.54 5.74 -28.71
C GLN A 22 6.83 6.22 -28.07
N GLU A 23 7.47 7.20 -28.70
CA GLU A 23 8.58 7.93 -28.09
C GLU A 23 8.03 9.10 -27.27
N ILE A 24 8.49 9.21 -26.03
CA ILE A 24 8.14 10.30 -25.13
C ILE A 24 9.43 10.91 -24.55
N THR A 25 9.43 12.23 -24.47
CA THR A 25 10.48 12.98 -23.79
C THR A 25 9.94 13.40 -22.43
N ILE A 26 10.50 12.85 -21.36
CA ILE A 26 10.08 13.17 -19.98
C ILE A 26 10.79 14.43 -19.49
N THR A 27 12.09 14.52 -19.78
CA THR A 27 12.92 15.72 -19.59
C THR A 27 13.88 15.84 -20.77
N GLU A 28 14.61 16.96 -20.89
CA GLU A 28 15.64 17.12 -21.93
C GLU A 28 16.66 15.96 -21.98
N LYS A 29 16.85 15.25 -20.86
CA LYS A 29 17.84 14.17 -20.71
C LYS A 29 17.23 12.78 -20.60
N ILE A 30 15.92 12.64 -20.42
CA ILE A 30 15.24 11.35 -20.27
C ILE A 30 14.27 11.16 -21.42
N LYS A 31 14.64 10.25 -22.33
CA LYS A 31 13.82 9.78 -23.45
C LYS A 31 13.41 8.34 -23.20
N VAL A 32 12.14 8.03 -23.48
CA VAL A 32 11.55 6.73 -23.24
C VAL A 32 10.83 6.27 -24.51
N ILE A 33 11.01 5.00 -24.88
CA ILE A 33 10.27 4.31 -25.93
C ILE A 33 9.34 3.31 -25.25
N LEU A 34 8.04 3.54 -25.37
CA LEU A 34 7.01 2.62 -24.90
C LEU A 34 6.70 1.60 -26.00
N ASN A 35 6.76 0.31 -25.65
CA ASN A 35 6.40 -0.82 -26.50
C ASN A 35 5.19 -1.54 -25.87
N TYR A 36 4.05 -1.49 -26.55
CA TYR A 36 2.80 -2.09 -26.08
C TYR A 36 1.91 -2.54 -27.24
N ARG A 37 0.96 -3.44 -26.97
CA ARG A 37 -0.04 -3.88 -27.95
C ARG A 37 -1.33 -3.09 -27.78
N ASN A 38 -1.63 -2.20 -28.73
CA ASN A 38 -2.92 -1.53 -28.89
C ASN A 38 -3.60 -0.94 -27.62
N PRO A 39 -2.91 -0.23 -26.72
CA PRO A 39 -3.58 0.46 -25.63
C PRO A 39 -4.41 1.62 -26.18
N SER A 40 -5.57 1.84 -25.56
CA SER A 40 -6.36 3.04 -25.83
C SER A 40 -5.55 4.31 -25.53
N PRO A 41 -5.82 5.44 -26.21
CA PRO A 41 -5.15 6.73 -25.92
C PRO A 41 -5.23 7.12 -24.44
N LYS A 42 -6.35 6.84 -23.78
CA LYS A 42 -6.53 7.07 -22.34
C LYS A 42 -5.51 6.28 -21.51
N LYS A 43 -5.26 5.01 -21.85
CA LYS A 43 -4.30 4.16 -21.14
C LYS A 43 -2.86 4.60 -21.42
N GLN A 44 -2.56 5.06 -22.64
CA GLN A 44 -1.25 5.63 -22.98
C GLN A 44 -0.96 6.88 -22.16
N ASN A 45 -1.90 7.83 -22.11
CA ASN A 45 -1.74 9.05 -21.32
C ASN A 45 -1.52 8.73 -19.84
N LYS A 46 -2.26 7.77 -19.28
CA LYS A 46 -2.07 7.34 -17.89
C LYS A 46 -0.69 6.77 -17.62
N ILE A 47 -0.14 5.95 -18.53
CA ILE A 47 1.23 5.43 -18.42
C ILE A 47 2.25 6.58 -18.42
N ILE A 48 2.06 7.57 -19.28
CA ILE A 48 2.92 8.75 -19.36
C ILE A 48 2.84 9.57 -18.07
N GLU A 49 1.63 9.78 -17.54
CA GLU A 49 1.39 10.45 -16.27
C GLU A 49 2.08 9.71 -15.11
N GLU A 50 1.96 8.38 -15.03
CA GLU A 50 2.64 7.57 -14.00
C GLU A 50 4.17 7.70 -14.07
N ILE A 51 4.76 7.70 -15.27
CA ILE A 51 6.20 7.91 -15.47
C ILE A 51 6.63 9.33 -15.05
N GLN A 52 5.86 10.35 -15.45
CA GLN A 52 6.12 11.74 -15.06
C GLN A 52 5.99 11.94 -13.55
N GLN A 53 5.02 11.27 -12.94
CA GLN A 53 4.83 11.30 -11.50
C GLN A 53 6.02 10.65 -10.78
N ALA A 54 6.50 9.49 -11.23
CA ALA A 54 7.70 8.87 -10.67
C ALA A 54 8.93 9.78 -10.77
N VAL A 55 9.12 10.50 -11.89
CA VAL A 55 10.19 11.51 -12.03
C VAL A 55 10.04 12.64 -11.02
N ASN A 56 8.83 13.13 -10.80
CA ASN A 56 8.59 14.23 -9.85
C ASN A 56 8.80 13.78 -8.41
N ASP A 57 8.30 12.59 -8.05
CA ASP A 57 8.44 12.03 -6.71
C ASP A 57 9.89 11.68 -6.40
N PHE A 58 10.66 11.20 -7.38
CA PHE A 58 12.07 10.89 -7.20
C PHE A 58 12.93 12.11 -6.84
N LYS A 59 12.46 13.34 -7.15
CA LYS A 59 13.14 14.57 -6.73
C LYS A 59 13.27 14.72 -5.22
N ILE A 60 12.49 13.96 -4.46
CA ILE A 60 12.62 13.84 -3.00
C ILE A 60 13.98 13.25 -2.60
N PHE A 61 14.56 12.40 -3.44
CA PHE A 61 15.86 11.76 -3.21
C PHE A 61 17.00 12.42 -3.99
N ALA A 62 16.74 12.96 -5.18
CA ALA A 62 17.78 13.48 -6.03
C ALA A 62 17.35 14.61 -6.97
N ASP A 63 18.17 15.66 -7.04
CA ASP A 63 18.02 16.70 -8.06
C ASP A 63 18.51 16.14 -9.40
N LEU A 64 17.57 15.84 -10.31
CA LEU A 64 17.79 15.29 -11.66
C LEU A 64 18.62 16.18 -12.63
N LYS A 65 19.49 17.06 -12.10
CA LYS A 65 20.39 17.96 -12.83
C LYS A 65 21.56 17.20 -13.45
N TYR A 66 22.17 16.31 -12.69
CA TYR A 66 23.37 15.55 -13.09
C TYR A 66 22.99 14.09 -13.38
N ILE A 67 22.45 13.85 -14.58
CA ILE A 67 22.09 12.52 -15.07
C ILE A 67 23.20 12.01 -15.98
N LYS A 68 23.64 10.76 -15.81
CA LYS A 68 24.48 10.03 -16.76
C LYS A 68 23.75 9.97 -18.10
N SER A 69 24.33 10.50 -19.18
CA SER A 69 23.66 10.40 -20.49
C SER A 69 23.70 8.94 -20.96
N SER A 70 22.55 8.36 -21.24
CA SER A 70 22.47 7.13 -22.02
C SER A 70 22.56 7.48 -23.51
N GLU A 71 23.35 6.74 -24.27
CA GLU A 71 23.41 6.89 -25.75
C GLU A 71 22.08 6.53 -26.40
N LYS A 72 21.32 5.61 -25.80
CA LYS A 72 20.01 5.15 -26.28
C LYS A 72 18.89 5.50 -25.29
N PRO A 73 17.67 5.78 -25.80
CA PRO A 73 16.49 5.92 -24.95
C PRO A 73 16.24 4.67 -24.09
N LEU A 74 15.55 4.85 -22.97
CA LEU A 74 15.01 3.75 -22.17
C LEU A 74 13.90 3.05 -22.95
N GLU A 75 13.95 1.73 -23.04
CA GLU A 75 12.86 0.94 -23.61
C GLU A 75 11.98 0.36 -22.49
N ILE A 76 10.67 0.57 -22.57
CA ILE A 76 9.70 -0.05 -21.64
C ILE A 76 8.80 -0.97 -22.44
N TYR A 77 8.83 -2.26 -22.13
CA TYR A 77 7.99 -3.30 -22.71
C TYR A 77 6.85 -3.62 -21.75
N ILE A 78 5.62 -3.37 -22.22
CA ILE A 78 4.41 -3.52 -21.42
C ILE A 78 3.59 -4.67 -22.01
N PHE A 79 3.58 -5.80 -21.30
CA PHE A 79 2.78 -6.97 -21.66
C PHE A 79 1.31 -6.75 -21.29
N ASP A 80 0.40 -7.42 -22.00
CA ASP A 80 -1.05 -7.27 -21.79
C ASP A 80 -1.52 -7.88 -20.46
N ASN A 81 -0.78 -8.85 -19.90
CA ASN A 81 -1.08 -9.51 -18.62
C ASN A 81 0.17 -10.26 -18.09
N ASN A 82 0.03 -10.83 -16.88
CA ASN A 82 1.09 -11.60 -16.22
C ASN A 82 1.43 -12.89 -16.97
N GLU A 83 0.45 -13.57 -17.55
CA GLU A 83 0.67 -14.81 -18.30
C GLU A 83 1.58 -14.57 -19.53
N ASP A 84 1.33 -13.51 -20.28
CA ASP A 84 2.14 -13.09 -21.43
C ASP A 84 3.54 -12.67 -21.00
N TYR A 85 3.65 -11.94 -19.89
CA TYR A 85 4.94 -11.56 -19.29
C TYR A 85 5.78 -12.80 -18.98
N GLN A 86 5.21 -13.79 -18.30
CA GLN A 86 5.95 -15.01 -17.93
C GLN A 86 6.28 -15.86 -19.15
N HIS A 87 5.35 -15.97 -20.10
CA HIS A 87 5.50 -16.83 -21.26
C HIS A 87 6.53 -16.27 -22.25
N TYR A 88 6.29 -15.06 -22.77
CA TYR A 88 7.13 -14.43 -23.79
C TYR A 88 8.38 -13.77 -23.19
N GLY A 89 8.32 -13.38 -21.92
CA GLY A 89 9.45 -12.80 -21.21
C GLY A 89 10.55 -13.77 -20.82
N LYS A 90 10.27 -15.08 -20.83
CA LYS A 90 11.24 -16.12 -20.45
C LYS A 90 12.55 -16.02 -21.23
N GLU A 91 12.48 -15.69 -22.52
CA GLU A 91 13.66 -15.48 -23.39
C GLU A 91 14.53 -14.29 -22.94
N LYS A 92 13.96 -13.34 -22.21
CA LYS A 92 14.64 -12.17 -21.63
C LYS A 92 15.02 -12.41 -20.16
N GLY A 93 14.93 -13.65 -19.68
CA GLY A 93 15.26 -14.01 -18.29
C GLY A 93 14.25 -13.47 -17.27
N LEU A 94 12.99 -13.31 -17.68
CA LEU A 94 11.88 -12.93 -16.81
C LEU A 94 11.28 -14.18 -16.14
N GLY A 95 10.94 -14.05 -14.87
CA GLY A 95 10.38 -15.10 -14.03
C GLY A 95 8.97 -14.73 -13.52
N THR A 96 8.75 -14.88 -12.23
CA THR A 96 7.45 -14.64 -11.57
C THR A 96 7.36 -13.26 -10.90
N GLU A 97 8.38 -12.43 -11.06
CA GLU A 97 8.43 -11.07 -10.54
C GLU A 97 7.40 -10.13 -11.20
N GLY A 98 7.05 -9.04 -10.50
CA GLY A 98 6.09 -8.04 -10.96
C GLY A 98 6.58 -7.12 -12.08
N GLY A 99 7.89 -7.12 -12.32
CA GLY A 99 8.56 -6.30 -13.32
C GLY A 99 10.07 -6.48 -13.18
N LYS A 100 10.82 -5.96 -14.15
CA LYS A 100 12.29 -6.01 -14.12
C LYS A 100 12.95 -4.91 -14.92
N PHE A 101 13.90 -4.23 -14.29
CA PHE A 101 14.84 -3.32 -14.93
C PHE A 101 16.19 -3.99 -15.24
N TYR A 102 16.71 -3.70 -16.44
CA TYR A 102 18.09 -4.00 -16.85
C TYR A 102 18.80 -2.72 -17.29
N SER A 103 19.96 -2.43 -16.68
CA SER A 103 20.80 -1.25 -16.98
C SER A 103 21.64 -1.37 -18.27
N GLY A 104 21.20 -2.20 -19.23
CA GLY A 104 21.92 -2.45 -20.48
C GLY A 104 22.00 -1.23 -21.41
N ASN A 105 22.40 -1.45 -22.67
CA ASN A 105 22.36 -0.43 -23.72
C ASN A 105 21.62 -0.96 -24.97
N PRO A 106 20.30 -0.71 -25.11
CA PRO A 106 19.51 0.24 -24.34
C PRO A 106 19.17 -0.26 -22.93
N PRO A 107 19.00 0.65 -21.95
CA PRO A 107 18.41 0.29 -20.67
C PRO A 107 16.96 -0.13 -20.93
N THR A 108 16.48 -1.16 -20.23
CA THR A 108 15.19 -1.80 -20.55
C THR A 108 14.39 -2.12 -19.29
N ILE A 109 13.09 -1.84 -19.33
CA ILE A 109 12.11 -2.25 -18.32
C ILE A 109 11.10 -3.21 -18.96
N TYR A 110 10.75 -4.28 -18.24
CA TYR A 110 9.68 -5.20 -18.57
C TYR A 110 8.64 -5.19 -17.46
N VAL A 111 7.37 -4.97 -17.80
CA VAL A 111 6.23 -4.89 -16.86
C VAL A 111 4.95 -5.36 -17.54
N TYR A 112 3.88 -5.60 -16.79
CA TYR A 112 2.61 -6.05 -17.37
C TYR A 112 1.40 -5.28 -16.83
N GLN A 113 0.27 -5.41 -17.51
CA GLN A 113 -0.98 -4.80 -17.09
C GLN A 113 -1.73 -5.68 -16.07
N GLN A 114 -2.19 -5.06 -14.99
CA GLN A 114 -3.12 -5.63 -14.01
C GLN A 114 -4.06 -4.50 -13.56
N GLY A 115 -5.05 -4.20 -14.42
CA GLY A 115 -5.76 -2.91 -14.39
C GLY A 115 -4.87 -1.80 -14.95
N ASN A 116 -4.06 -1.16 -14.09
CA ASN A 116 -2.97 -0.25 -14.48
C ASN A 116 -1.71 -1.07 -14.84
N VAL A 117 -0.58 -0.41 -15.12
CA VAL A 117 0.69 -1.12 -15.32
C VAL A 117 1.28 -1.43 -13.95
N PHE A 118 1.43 -2.71 -13.66
CA PHE A 118 1.94 -3.18 -12.38
C PHE A 118 3.44 -2.86 -12.25
N ASN A 119 3.86 -2.37 -11.07
CA ASN A 119 5.24 -2.02 -10.72
C ASN A 119 5.95 -1.03 -11.65
N LEU A 120 5.24 -0.25 -12.45
CA LEU A 120 5.88 0.68 -13.40
C LEU A 120 6.74 1.72 -12.70
N LYS A 121 6.24 2.35 -11.62
CA LYS A 121 7.01 3.39 -10.91
C LYS A 121 8.17 2.76 -10.15
N HIS A 122 7.98 1.56 -9.59
CA HIS A 122 9.05 0.77 -8.97
C HIS A 122 10.22 0.54 -9.93
N GLU A 123 9.99 -0.10 -11.08
CA GLU A 123 11.05 -0.41 -12.04
C GLU A 123 11.64 0.85 -12.68
N PHE A 124 10.82 1.88 -12.90
CA PHE A 124 11.30 3.16 -13.40
C PHE A 124 12.20 3.88 -12.37
N THR A 125 11.95 3.69 -11.07
CA THR A 125 12.82 4.21 -10.01
C THR A 125 14.18 3.52 -10.00
N HIS A 126 14.28 2.24 -10.35
CA HIS A 126 15.57 1.58 -10.55
C HIS A 126 16.37 2.22 -11.69
N TYR A 127 15.69 2.55 -12.80
CA TYR A 127 16.31 3.31 -13.89
C TYR A 127 16.79 4.69 -13.42
N LEU A 128 15.95 5.47 -12.74
CA LEU A 128 16.31 6.79 -12.20
C LEU A 128 17.51 6.70 -11.23
N THR A 129 17.53 5.67 -10.39
CA THR A 129 18.64 5.39 -9.47
C THR A 129 19.92 5.14 -10.27
N ASN A 130 19.89 4.27 -11.27
CA ASN A 130 21.06 3.92 -12.08
C ASN A 130 21.68 5.14 -12.80
N ILE A 131 20.85 6.02 -13.35
CA ILE A 131 21.32 7.18 -14.13
C ILE A 131 21.66 8.40 -13.28
N ASN A 132 21.13 8.53 -12.06
CA ASN A 132 21.27 9.76 -11.26
C ASN A 132 22.12 9.59 -9.99
N ILE A 133 22.25 8.37 -9.49
CA ILE A 133 23.01 8.08 -8.26
C ILE A 133 24.43 7.67 -8.66
N THR A 134 25.40 8.51 -8.30
CA THR A 134 26.82 8.34 -8.68
C THR A 134 27.37 7.02 -8.18
N ASN A 135 27.01 6.63 -6.97
CA ASN A 135 27.53 5.46 -6.26
C ASN A 135 26.53 4.30 -6.19
N GLU A 136 25.59 4.21 -7.14
CA GLU A 136 24.53 3.19 -7.17
C GLU A 136 25.06 1.76 -6.98
N ALA A 137 26.23 1.43 -7.53
CA ALA A 137 26.86 0.11 -7.35
C ALA A 137 27.18 -0.24 -5.87
N HIS A 138 27.41 0.76 -5.03
CA HIS A 138 27.71 0.60 -3.60
C HIS A 138 26.46 0.66 -2.71
N LEU A 139 25.29 0.97 -3.27
CA LEU A 139 24.05 0.93 -2.50
C LEU A 139 23.67 -0.53 -2.18
N PRO A 140 23.41 -0.86 -0.91
CA PRO A 140 22.82 -2.13 -0.51
C PRO A 140 21.51 -2.41 -1.26
N THR A 141 21.28 -3.68 -1.62
CA THR A 141 20.08 -4.11 -2.35
C THR A 141 18.79 -3.63 -1.67
N ILE A 142 18.72 -3.75 -0.34
CA ILE A 142 17.53 -3.31 0.41
C ILE A 142 17.23 -1.82 0.23
N LEU A 143 18.23 -0.96 0.06
CA LEU A 143 18.00 0.48 -0.12
C LEU A 143 17.56 0.80 -1.55
N LYS A 144 18.06 0.06 -2.55
CA LYS A 144 17.57 0.19 -3.93
C LYS A 144 16.09 -0.18 -4.02
N GLU A 145 15.72 -1.35 -3.49
CA GLU A 145 14.31 -1.77 -3.47
C GLU A 145 13.46 -0.87 -2.59
N GLY A 146 13.95 -0.46 -1.43
CA GLY A 146 13.22 0.40 -0.52
C GLY A 146 12.90 1.78 -1.11
N ILE A 147 13.81 2.35 -1.91
CA ILE A 147 13.57 3.62 -2.61
C ILE A 147 12.54 3.41 -3.74
N ALA A 148 12.65 2.31 -4.49
CA ALA A 148 11.70 1.97 -5.54
C ALA A 148 10.29 1.76 -4.98
N ASP A 149 10.15 0.97 -3.91
CA ASP A 149 8.88 0.77 -3.20
C ASP A 149 8.34 2.09 -2.64
N TYR A 150 9.22 2.92 -2.05
CA TYR A 150 8.78 4.21 -1.49
C TYR A 150 8.13 5.08 -2.57
N ILE A 151 8.71 5.16 -3.78
CA ILE A 151 8.15 5.93 -4.90
C ILE A 151 6.87 5.28 -5.45
N GLU A 152 6.83 3.94 -5.55
CA GLU A 152 5.63 3.21 -5.98
C GLU A 152 4.41 3.59 -5.12
N TYR A 153 4.60 3.71 -3.81
CA TYR A 153 3.51 4.02 -2.87
C TYR A 153 3.33 5.51 -2.56
N PHE A 154 4.22 6.39 -3.05
CA PHE A 154 4.25 7.79 -2.62
C PHE A 154 3.01 8.59 -3.04
N SER A 155 2.66 8.53 -4.32
CA SER A 155 1.58 9.33 -4.91
C SER A 155 0.17 8.90 -4.50
N ASP A 156 0.01 7.66 -4.04
CA ASP A 156 -1.31 7.03 -3.87
C ASP A 156 -1.79 7.08 -2.42
N ASN A 157 -1.07 7.75 -1.51
CA ASN A 157 -1.29 7.69 -0.05
C ASN A 157 -1.38 6.26 0.53
N LYS A 158 -0.96 5.26 -0.27
CA LYS A 158 -0.90 3.82 0.08
C LYS A 158 0.11 3.52 1.17
N PHE A 159 0.83 4.51 1.67
CA PHE A 159 1.56 4.42 2.94
C PHE A 159 0.68 3.92 4.09
N ASN A 160 -0.63 4.17 4.05
CA ASN A 160 -1.58 3.65 5.04
C ASN A 160 -1.95 2.17 4.84
N ALA A 161 -1.75 1.61 3.64
CA ALA A 161 -1.96 0.19 3.34
C ALA A 161 -0.72 -0.68 3.65
N GLN A 162 0.38 -0.06 4.09
CA GLN A 162 1.67 -0.69 4.43
C GLN A 162 1.73 -1.34 5.82
N ALA A 163 0.59 -1.63 6.44
CA ALA A 163 0.56 -2.59 7.54
C ALA A 163 1.44 -3.83 7.23
N ASN A 164 1.36 -4.32 5.99
CA ASN A 164 2.12 -5.47 5.56
C ASN A 164 3.66 -5.30 5.45
N SER A 165 4.21 -4.08 5.31
CA SER A 165 5.68 -3.89 5.17
C SER A 165 6.39 -3.85 6.52
N ILE A 166 5.71 -3.40 7.56
CA ILE A 166 6.22 -3.38 8.94
C ILE A 166 5.88 -4.70 9.67
N ASP A 167 4.89 -5.46 9.17
CA ASP A 167 4.59 -6.84 9.58
C ASP A 167 5.62 -7.86 9.06
N LEU A 168 6.90 -7.57 9.22
CA LEU A 168 7.80 -8.65 9.62
C LEU A 168 7.38 -8.98 11.05
N THR A 169 7.23 -10.27 11.37
CA THR A 169 6.92 -10.69 12.73
C THR A 169 7.86 -9.92 13.65
N GLU A 170 7.30 -9.10 14.54
CA GLU A 170 7.98 -8.07 15.33
C GLU A 170 9.31 -8.58 15.95
N ASP A 171 9.39 -9.88 16.20
CA ASP A 171 10.54 -10.65 16.66
C ASP A 171 11.75 -10.68 15.69
N GLU A 172 11.55 -10.75 14.38
CA GLU A 172 12.64 -10.78 13.37
C GLU A 172 13.35 -9.43 13.27
N ILE A 173 12.62 -8.32 13.36
CA ILE A 173 13.27 -7.00 13.36
C ILE A 173 13.87 -6.68 14.72
N LYS A 174 13.22 -7.08 15.82
CA LYS A 174 13.78 -6.89 17.17
C LYS A 174 15.09 -7.64 17.36
N SER A 175 15.21 -8.85 16.80
CA SER A 175 16.38 -9.71 16.97
C SER A 175 17.58 -9.32 16.09
N LYS A 176 17.37 -8.61 14.97
CA LYS A 176 18.45 -8.26 14.03
C LYS A 176 18.80 -6.78 14.04
N ASN A 177 20.04 -6.47 13.66
CA ASN A 177 20.52 -5.10 13.55
C ASN A 177 20.50 -4.59 12.10
N ILE A 178 20.50 -3.26 11.90
CA ILE A 178 20.60 -2.62 10.57
C ILE A 178 21.79 -3.19 9.79
N SER A 179 22.92 -3.45 10.45
CA SER A 179 24.11 -4.02 9.81
C SER A 179 23.89 -5.43 9.22
N GLU A 180 22.95 -6.20 9.75
CA GLU A 180 22.56 -7.50 9.21
C GLU A 180 21.57 -7.32 8.05
N PHE A 181 20.64 -6.38 8.17
CA PHE A 181 19.71 -6.06 7.08
C PHE A 181 20.41 -5.57 5.82
N LEU A 182 21.42 -4.70 5.96
CA LEU A 182 22.18 -4.19 4.81
C LEU A 182 22.95 -5.29 4.06
N LYS A 183 23.09 -6.50 4.64
CA LYS A 183 23.70 -7.66 3.99
C LYS A 183 22.70 -8.52 3.22
N LEU A 184 21.39 -8.29 3.40
CA LEU A 184 20.36 -9.05 2.70
C LEU A 184 20.48 -8.84 1.19
N LYS A 185 20.32 -9.94 0.47
CA LYS A 185 20.34 -10.02 -0.99
C LYS A 185 19.25 -10.97 -1.44
N TYR A 186 18.92 -10.90 -2.73
CA TYR A 186 18.05 -11.88 -3.35
C TYR A 186 18.60 -13.30 -3.22
N SER A 187 17.69 -14.24 -3.02
CA SER A 187 17.94 -15.67 -2.92
C SER A 187 16.88 -16.45 -3.73
N ASN A 188 17.01 -17.78 -3.75
CA ASN A 188 15.98 -18.64 -4.35
C ASN A 188 14.74 -18.82 -3.44
N ASP A 189 14.79 -18.28 -2.21
CA ASP A 189 13.68 -18.33 -1.26
C ASP A 189 12.82 -17.06 -1.38
N PHE A 190 11.55 -17.26 -1.75
CA PHE A 190 10.56 -16.19 -1.88
C PHE A 190 10.35 -15.41 -0.57
N HIS A 191 10.35 -16.09 0.58
CA HIS A 191 10.15 -15.45 1.88
C HIS A 191 11.35 -14.56 2.25
N GLU A 192 12.57 -14.98 1.95
CA GLU A 192 13.77 -14.15 2.16
C GLU A 192 13.79 -12.95 1.19
N ASN A 193 13.33 -13.13 -0.06
CA ASN A 193 13.20 -12.01 -1.00
C ASN A 193 12.17 -10.98 -0.52
N ALA A 194 11.03 -11.42 0.03
CA ALA A 194 10.04 -10.51 0.61
C ALA A 194 10.64 -9.63 1.72
N LYS A 195 11.61 -10.12 2.49
CA LYS A 195 12.31 -9.33 3.53
C LYS A 195 13.11 -8.19 2.94
N VAL A 196 13.75 -8.38 1.77
CA VAL A 196 14.52 -7.32 1.09
C VAL A 196 13.65 -6.10 0.82
N TYR A 197 12.46 -6.30 0.25
CA TYR A 197 11.49 -5.23 -0.04
C TYR A 197 10.97 -4.58 1.25
N LYS A 198 10.45 -5.41 2.17
CA LYS A 198 9.82 -4.92 3.42
C LYS A 198 10.79 -4.12 4.29
N VAL A 199 11.96 -4.67 4.59
CA VAL A 199 12.98 -3.99 5.40
C VAL A 199 13.51 -2.77 4.66
N GLY A 200 13.74 -2.91 3.35
CA GLY A 200 14.20 -1.82 2.50
C GLY A 200 13.30 -0.60 2.59
N LEU A 201 12.00 -0.80 2.36
CA LEU A 201 10.98 0.24 2.42
C LEU A 201 10.92 0.89 3.80
N ALA A 202 10.85 0.09 4.86
CA ALA A 202 10.78 0.60 6.23
C ALA A 202 12.03 1.43 6.60
N LEU A 203 13.22 0.97 6.21
CA LEU A 203 14.47 1.71 6.43
C LEU A 203 14.48 3.02 5.63
N THR A 204 14.05 3.00 4.37
CA THR A 204 13.93 4.22 3.56
C THR A 204 12.97 5.23 4.17
N MET A 205 11.81 4.79 4.66
CA MET A 205 10.84 5.64 5.37
C MET A 205 11.45 6.25 6.63
N TYR A 206 12.10 5.44 7.46
CA TYR A 206 12.77 5.91 8.67
C TYR A 206 13.82 6.97 8.34
N LEU A 207 14.73 6.66 7.40
CA LEU A 207 15.78 7.59 7.01
C LEU A 207 15.19 8.87 6.44
N LYS A 208 14.14 8.79 5.62
CA LYS A 208 13.49 9.99 5.08
C LYS A 208 12.83 10.85 6.17
N ALA A 209 12.19 10.23 7.15
CA ALA A 209 11.45 10.90 8.21
C ALA A 209 12.36 11.48 9.31
N LYS A 210 13.43 10.76 9.67
CA LYS A 210 14.25 11.06 10.85
C LYS A 210 15.69 11.45 10.52
N LYS A 211 16.22 11.02 9.38
CA LYS A 211 17.62 11.23 8.96
C LYS A 211 17.75 11.63 7.47
N PRO A 212 16.98 12.62 6.96
CA PRO A 212 16.92 12.92 5.53
C PRO A 212 18.29 13.33 4.94
N GLU A 213 19.10 14.07 5.71
CA GLU A 213 20.46 14.44 5.30
C GLU A 213 21.39 13.23 5.19
N LEU A 214 21.20 12.21 6.04
CA LEU A 214 22.00 11.00 5.99
C LEU A 214 21.70 10.20 4.71
N LEU A 215 20.43 10.07 4.35
CA LEU A 215 20.00 9.44 3.11
C LEU A 215 20.50 10.21 1.88
N LYS A 216 20.32 11.53 1.87
CA LYS A 216 20.82 12.39 0.78
C LYS A 216 22.33 12.24 0.58
N ASN A 217 23.10 12.25 1.67
CA ASN A 217 24.54 12.11 1.58
C ASN A 217 24.97 10.70 1.15
N LEU A 218 24.27 9.65 1.61
CA LEU A 218 24.52 8.30 1.13
C LEU A 218 24.37 8.22 -0.40
N LEU A 219 23.33 8.84 -0.95
CA LEU A 219 22.98 8.76 -2.36
C LEU A 219 23.92 9.57 -3.27
N HIS A 220 24.45 10.69 -2.79
CA HIS A 220 25.13 11.67 -3.66
C HIS A 220 26.61 11.87 -3.38
N ASN A 221 27.14 11.30 -2.30
CA ASN A 221 28.54 11.48 -1.95
C ASN A 221 29.45 10.40 -2.57
N GLU A 222 30.67 10.79 -2.94
CA GLU A 222 31.69 9.90 -3.50
C GLU A 222 32.14 8.81 -2.51
N ASN A 223 32.00 9.04 -1.20
CA ASN A 223 32.29 8.06 -0.16
C ASN A 223 31.00 7.60 0.56
N PRO A 224 30.22 6.67 -0.03
CA PRO A 224 29.00 6.13 0.61
C PRO A 224 29.27 5.35 1.89
N GLU A 225 30.46 4.75 2.04
CA GLU A 225 30.75 3.83 3.15
C GLU A 225 30.64 4.52 4.51
N LYS A 226 31.13 5.77 4.61
CA LYS A 226 30.98 6.58 5.81
C LYS A 226 29.51 6.74 6.22
N TYR A 227 28.63 6.96 5.25
CA TYR A 227 27.20 7.16 5.53
C TYR A 227 26.49 5.84 5.82
N LEU A 228 26.91 4.72 5.21
CA LEU A 228 26.44 3.39 5.60
C LEU A 228 26.82 3.06 7.04
N GLU A 229 28.02 3.42 7.51
CA GLU A 229 28.40 3.25 8.93
C GLU A 229 27.54 4.10 9.86
N LEU A 230 27.25 5.34 9.50
CA LEU A 230 26.34 6.18 10.28
C LEU A 230 24.92 5.60 10.32
N ILE A 231 24.42 5.04 9.23
CA ILE A 231 23.11 4.36 9.18
C ILE A 231 23.10 3.13 10.09
N LYS A 232 24.19 2.35 10.13
CA LYS A 232 24.29 1.17 11.02
C LYS A 232 24.17 1.56 12.50
N ASN A 233 24.62 2.76 12.87
CA ASN A 233 24.53 3.28 14.24
C ASN A 233 23.12 3.75 14.63
N GLU A 234 22.17 3.81 13.69
CA GLU A 234 20.78 4.21 13.96
C GLU A 234 19.90 3.04 14.44
N ASN A 235 20.50 1.92 14.84
CA ASN A 235 19.80 0.67 15.11
C ASN A 235 18.66 0.81 16.13
N ASP A 236 18.95 1.37 17.30
CA ASP A 236 17.97 1.49 18.38
C ASP A 236 16.88 2.50 18.04
N ASN A 237 17.25 3.60 17.38
CA ASN A 237 16.31 4.61 16.90
C ASN A 237 15.36 4.04 15.83
N PHE A 238 15.89 3.22 14.92
CA PHE A 238 15.09 2.54 13.90
C PHE A 238 14.12 1.54 14.53
N LYS A 239 14.58 0.72 15.48
CA LYS A 239 13.71 -0.23 16.22
C LYS A 239 12.59 0.49 16.98
N ASN A 240 12.92 1.59 17.66
CA ASN A 240 11.92 2.42 18.34
C ASN A 240 10.91 3.01 17.35
N TRP A 241 11.39 3.53 16.22
CA TRP A 241 10.53 4.08 15.18
C TRP A 241 9.58 3.01 14.60
N LEU A 242 10.05 1.78 14.38
CA LEU A 242 9.19 0.69 13.92
C LEU A 242 8.08 0.37 14.92
N ASN A 243 8.38 0.33 16.22
CA ASN A 243 7.36 0.10 17.25
C ASN A 243 6.30 1.21 17.24
N GLU A 244 6.67 2.46 17.03
CA GLU A 244 5.74 3.61 16.99
C GLU A 244 4.88 3.67 15.71
N ASN A 245 5.37 3.07 14.63
CA ASN A 245 4.80 3.18 13.28
C ASN A 245 4.29 1.85 12.72
N ASN A 246 4.19 0.80 13.55
CA ASN A 246 3.63 -0.48 13.14
C ASN A 246 2.15 -0.39 12.71
N SER A 247 1.71 -1.42 12.01
CA SER A 247 0.36 -1.63 11.49
C SER A 247 -0.72 -1.40 12.55
N ASP A 248 -0.53 -1.97 13.73
CA ASP A 248 -1.42 -1.82 14.88
C ASP A 248 -1.59 -0.34 15.26
N ASN A 249 -0.50 0.42 15.33
CA ASN A 249 -0.51 1.84 15.68
C ASN A 249 -1.01 2.72 14.54
N ALA A 250 -0.74 2.35 13.29
CA ALA A 250 -1.28 3.03 12.11
C ALA A 250 -2.80 2.85 12.02
N MET A 251 -3.31 1.62 12.17
CA MET A 251 -4.75 1.31 12.20
C MET A 251 -5.46 2.00 13.38
N GLN A 252 -4.77 2.24 14.49
CA GLN A 252 -5.27 3.04 15.62
C GLN A 252 -5.27 4.55 15.35
N LYS A 253 -4.65 5.04 14.28
CA LYS A 253 -4.60 6.47 13.92
C LYS A 253 -5.51 6.81 12.74
N ILE A 254 -5.94 5.82 11.96
CA ILE A 254 -6.68 6.01 10.70
C ILE A 254 -8.12 5.49 10.87
N ASN A 255 -9.10 6.26 10.40
CA ASN A 255 -10.46 5.77 10.18
C ASN A 255 -10.42 4.87 8.93
N ALA A 256 -10.40 3.55 9.10
CA ALA A 256 -10.12 2.63 7.99
C ALA A 256 -11.36 2.32 7.13
N LEU A 257 -12.55 2.44 7.72
CA LEU A 257 -13.79 1.96 7.13
C LEU A 257 -14.93 2.95 7.34
N GLU A 258 -15.74 3.15 6.31
CA GLU A 258 -17.00 3.88 6.34
C GLU A 258 -18.17 2.89 6.45
N VAL A 259 -19.12 3.12 7.35
CA VAL A 259 -20.34 2.35 7.51
C VAL A 259 -21.51 3.17 7.00
N THR A 260 -22.21 2.59 6.03
CA THR A 260 -23.38 3.21 5.37
C THR A 260 -24.61 2.32 5.51
N LYS A 261 -25.78 2.93 5.41
CA LYS A 261 -27.06 2.19 5.39
C LYS A 261 -27.12 1.34 4.12
N GLY A 262 -27.27 0.03 4.29
CA GLY A 262 -27.40 -0.93 3.20
C GLY A 262 -28.85 -1.26 2.86
N GLU A 263 -29.06 -2.45 2.31
CA GLU A 263 -30.34 -2.93 1.77
C GLU A 263 -31.39 -3.10 2.85
N PHE A 264 -32.64 -2.77 2.54
CA PHE A 264 -33.77 -3.08 3.38
C PHE A 264 -33.94 -4.61 3.50
N ILE A 265 -34.14 -5.08 4.73
CA ILE A 265 -34.32 -6.50 5.04
C ILE A 265 -35.80 -6.78 5.31
N ALA A 266 -36.37 -6.12 6.31
CA ALA A 266 -37.72 -6.39 6.78
C ALA A 266 -38.28 -5.25 7.64
N SER A 267 -39.58 -5.28 7.91
CA SER A 267 -40.24 -4.45 8.91
C SER A 267 -40.86 -5.32 9.99
N LYS A 268 -40.79 -4.90 11.26
CA LYS A 268 -41.43 -5.58 12.39
C LYS A 268 -42.13 -4.58 13.29
N LYS A 269 -43.27 -4.98 13.86
CA LYS A 269 -43.93 -4.23 14.91
C LYS A 269 -43.26 -4.55 16.25
N GLU A 270 -42.73 -3.53 16.90
CA GLU A 270 -42.08 -3.66 18.20
C GLU A 270 -42.65 -2.67 19.21
N ILE A 271 -42.64 -3.05 20.49
CA ILE A 271 -43.05 -2.18 21.58
C ILE A 271 -41.85 -1.32 21.98
N ILE A 272 -41.98 -0.01 21.80
CA ILE A 272 -40.96 1.00 22.09
C ILE A 272 -41.62 2.07 22.96
N ASP A 273 -41.09 2.28 24.17
CA ASP A 273 -41.61 3.23 25.15
C ASP A 273 -43.10 3.02 25.49
N GLY A 274 -43.54 1.76 25.49
CA GLY A 274 -44.93 1.38 25.77
C GLY A 274 -45.87 1.46 24.56
N GLU A 275 -45.39 1.86 23.38
CA GLU A 275 -46.19 1.96 22.16
C GLU A 275 -45.75 0.97 21.09
N ILE A 276 -46.69 0.41 20.32
CA ILE A 276 -46.37 -0.46 19.17
C ILE A 276 -45.97 0.42 17.98
N LYS A 277 -44.71 0.33 17.55
CA LYS A 277 -44.16 1.08 16.40
C LYS A 277 -43.68 0.12 15.32
N ASN A 278 -43.77 0.55 14.06
CA ASN A 278 -43.16 -0.17 12.94
C ASN A 278 -41.67 0.18 12.87
N VAL A 279 -40.81 -0.82 12.98
CA VAL A 279 -39.34 -0.71 12.89
C VAL A 279 -38.89 -1.34 11.58
N ASN A 280 -38.06 -0.63 10.83
CA ASN A 280 -37.49 -1.10 9.57
C ASN A 280 -36.02 -1.51 9.78
N TYR A 281 -35.66 -2.66 9.23
CA TYR A 281 -34.32 -3.25 9.31
C TYR A 281 -33.58 -3.12 8.01
N TYR A 282 -32.28 -2.85 8.10
CA TYR A 282 -31.38 -2.70 6.97
C TYR A 282 -30.07 -3.44 7.22
N THR A 283 -29.38 -3.87 6.16
CA THR A 283 -27.97 -4.26 6.27
C THR A 283 -27.11 -3.02 6.52
N ALA A 284 -25.88 -3.20 7.00
CA ALA A 284 -24.86 -2.15 7.00
C ALA A 284 -23.79 -2.50 5.97
N ASP A 285 -23.56 -1.56 5.05
CA ASP A 285 -22.54 -1.70 4.02
C ASP A 285 -21.27 -1.03 4.51
N ILE A 286 -20.17 -1.79 4.46
CA ILE A 286 -18.84 -1.30 4.82
C ILE A 286 -18.15 -0.90 3.53
N LYS A 287 -17.65 0.33 3.50
CA LYS A 287 -16.88 0.87 2.39
C LYS A 287 -15.48 1.27 2.85
N SER A 288 -14.52 1.22 1.96
CA SER A 288 -13.22 1.86 2.20
C SER A 288 -13.43 3.38 2.31
N LEU A 289 -12.72 4.04 3.22
CA LEU A 289 -12.85 5.49 3.38
C LEU A 289 -12.39 6.25 2.12
N GLU A 290 -11.29 5.78 1.52
CA GLU A 290 -10.59 6.43 0.42
C GLU A 290 -11.22 6.14 -0.94
N THR A 291 -11.47 4.87 -1.27
CA THR A 291 -12.00 4.48 -2.60
C THR A 291 -13.52 4.41 -2.64
N LYS A 292 -14.20 4.48 -1.48
CA LYS A 292 -15.66 4.25 -1.33
C LYS A 292 -16.14 2.90 -1.86
N GLU A 293 -15.22 1.97 -2.10
CA GLU A 293 -15.51 0.64 -2.60
C GLU A 293 -16.11 -0.21 -1.49
N PHE A 294 -17.09 -1.05 -1.85
CA PHE A 294 -17.70 -1.98 -0.92
C PHE A 294 -16.70 -3.08 -0.53
N VAL A 295 -16.47 -3.26 0.77
CA VAL A 295 -15.49 -4.21 1.31
C VAL A 295 -16.11 -5.28 2.22
N GLY A 296 -17.43 -5.22 2.46
CA GLY A 296 -18.16 -6.29 3.15
C GLY A 296 -19.45 -5.83 3.84
N LYS A 297 -20.14 -6.79 4.47
CA LYS A 297 -21.27 -6.58 5.38
C LYS A 297 -20.91 -7.18 6.75
N PHE A 298 -21.29 -6.56 7.86
CA PHE A 298 -21.21 -7.23 9.16
C PHE A 298 -22.23 -8.36 9.25
N ALA A 299 -21.81 -9.51 9.78
CA ALA A 299 -22.72 -10.56 10.21
C ALA A 299 -23.45 -10.12 11.50
N THR A 300 -24.76 -9.89 11.38
CA THR A 300 -25.75 -9.70 12.46
C THR A 300 -25.43 -8.61 13.49
N VAL A 301 -25.34 -7.36 13.03
CA VAL A 301 -25.66 -6.20 13.88
C VAL A 301 -27.03 -5.69 13.46
N GLU A 302 -28.01 -5.75 14.36
CA GLU A 302 -29.37 -5.25 14.10
C GLU A 302 -29.37 -3.74 14.33
N TYR A 303 -29.57 -2.97 13.26
CA TYR A 303 -29.70 -1.52 13.32
C TYR A 303 -31.18 -1.15 13.43
N LYS A 304 -31.54 -0.41 14.49
CA LYS A 304 -32.88 0.15 14.70
C LYS A 304 -32.80 1.66 14.73
N GLY A 305 -33.46 2.33 13.79
CA GLY A 305 -33.57 3.79 13.79
C GLY A 305 -34.60 4.27 14.82
N TYR A 306 -34.21 5.22 15.67
CA TYR A 306 -35.00 5.83 16.75
C TYR A 306 -34.88 7.36 16.72
N GLY A 307 -35.75 8.06 15.99
CA GLY A 307 -35.68 9.53 15.91
C GLY A 307 -34.31 10.00 15.42
N ASN A 308 -33.56 10.71 16.27
CA ASN A 308 -32.18 11.12 16.02
C ASN A 308 -31.15 10.11 16.57
N TYR A 309 -31.44 8.81 16.61
CA TYR A 309 -30.50 7.79 17.07
C TYR A 309 -30.58 6.50 16.23
N ILE A 310 -29.49 5.75 16.10
CA ILE A 310 -29.42 4.39 15.56
C ILE A 310 -28.99 3.47 16.71
N ARG A 311 -29.85 2.56 17.14
CA ARG A 311 -29.49 1.53 18.11
C ARG A 311 -28.95 0.32 17.38
N CYS A 312 -27.76 -0.12 17.77
CA CYS A 312 -27.11 -1.32 17.25
C CYS A 312 -27.20 -2.42 18.29
N TYR A 313 -27.60 -3.63 17.88
CA TYR A 313 -27.53 -4.83 18.73
C TYR A 313 -26.35 -5.69 18.29
N ASN A 314 -25.44 -6.00 19.21
CA ASN A 314 -24.38 -6.96 18.94
C ASN A 314 -24.79 -8.34 19.46
N ALA A 315 -25.05 -9.27 18.55
CA ALA A 315 -25.51 -10.61 18.88
C ALA A 315 -24.46 -11.45 19.64
N ALA A 316 -23.17 -11.14 19.50
CA ALA A 316 -22.08 -11.88 20.16
C ALA A 316 -21.97 -11.54 21.65
N SER A 317 -22.11 -10.26 22.01
CA SER A 317 -22.09 -9.77 23.40
C SER A 317 -23.47 -9.58 24.02
N ARG A 318 -24.54 -9.70 23.22
CA ARG A 318 -25.94 -9.51 23.63
C ARG A 318 -26.23 -8.12 24.24
N ASP A 319 -25.51 -7.10 23.79
CA ASP A 319 -25.64 -5.72 24.22
C ASP A 319 -26.19 -4.81 23.11
N TYR A 320 -26.76 -3.68 23.54
CA TYR A 320 -27.29 -2.63 22.68
C TYR A 320 -26.48 -1.35 22.90
N PHE A 321 -26.19 -0.61 21.83
CA PHE A 321 -25.59 0.73 21.91
C PHE A 321 -26.30 1.72 21.00
N ASP A 322 -26.51 2.95 21.49
CA ASP A 322 -27.24 4.01 20.79
C ASP A 322 -26.28 5.03 20.16
N ILE A 323 -26.38 5.21 18.85
CA ILE A 323 -25.61 6.19 18.08
C ILE A 323 -26.51 7.39 17.83
N LYS A 324 -26.17 8.57 18.33
CA LYS A 324 -26.95 9.79 18.06
C LYS A 324 -26.72 10.28 16.62
N ILE A 325 -27.77 10.31 15.80
CA ILE A 325 -27.89 10.98 14.49
C ILE A 325 -27.94 12.51 14.69
N THR A 326 -26.93 13.08 15.33
CA THR A 326 -26.73 14.55 15.33
C THR A 326 -25.33 14.94 14.86
N GLY A 327 -24.77 14.19 13.90
CA GLY A 327 -23.47 14.46 13.27
C GLY A 327 -23.09 13.43 12.20
N ASP A 328 -21.97 13.67 11.52
CA ASP A 328 -21.40 12.85 10.43
C ASP A 328 -20.74 11.54 10.93
N TYR A 329 -21.51 10.70 11.61
CA TYR A 329 -21.01 9.45 12.19
C TYR A 329 -21.04 8.32 11.15
N HIS A 330 -19.90 8.13 10.48
CA HIS A 330 -19.78 7.14 9.42
C HIS A 330 -18.59 6.19 9.58
N TYR A 331 -17.76 6.26 10.62
CA TYR A 331 -16.44 5.62 10.57
C TYR A 331 -16.20 4.56 11.66
N LEU A 332 -15.46 3.51 11.32
CA LEU A 332 -14.97 2.49 12.24
C LEU A 332 -13.45 2.58 12.40
N LYS A 333 -13.00 2.43 13.64
CA LYS A 333 -11.61 2.52 14.07
C LYS A 333 -11.24 1.36 14.97
N LEU A 334 -10.02 0.82 14.80
CA LEU A 334 -9.48 -0.23 15.66
C LEU A 334 -8.88 0.40 16.94
N ILE A 335 -9.20 -0.12 18.12
CA ILE A 335 -8.64 0.33 19.39
C ILE A 335 -8.24 -0.84 20.26
N LYS A 336 -7.23 -0.66 21.12
CA LYS A 336 -6.93 -1.57 22.24
C LYS A 336 -7.71 -1.12 23.47
N ASN A 337 -8.43 -2.04 24.11
CA ASN A 337 -9.09 -1.79 25.39
C ASN A 337 -8.09 -1.92 26.56
N ASN A 338 -8.55 -1.64 27.78
CA ASN A 338 -7.72 -1.73 29.00
C ASN A 338 -7.19 -3.15 29.31
N ASN A 339 -7.70 -4.17 28.61
CA ASN A 339 -7.28 -5.57 28.74
C ASN A 339 -6.39 -6.02 27.56
N ASN A 340 -5.87 -5.09 26.75
CA ASN A 340 -5.12 -5.34 25.51
C ASN A 340 -5.91 -6.10 24.42
N GLU A 341 -7.23 -6.24 24.54
CA GLU A 341 -8.05 -6.79 23.47
C GLU A 341 -8.28 -5.75 22.38
N ILE A 342 -8.18 -6.19 21.14
CA ILE A 342 -8.43 -5.37 19.95
C ILE A 342 -9.94 -5.33 19.68
N LYS A 343 -10.53 -4.14 19.56
CA LYS A 343 -11.96 -3.92 19.25
C LYS A 343 -12.14 -2.85 18.19
N LEU A 344 -13.18 -2.99 17.37
CA LEU A 344 -13.64 -1.93 16.46
C LEU A 344 -14.63 -1.02 17.19
N VAL A 345 -14.45 0.30 17.08
CA VAL A 345 -15.35 1.31 17.65
C VAL A 345 -15.76 2.33 16.59
N PHE A 346 -16.97 2.86 16.73
CA PHE A 346 -17.45 3.97 15.91
C PHE A 346 -16.81 5.29 16.31
N THR A 347 -16.49 6.11 15.33
CA THR A 347 -15.89 7.44 15.48
C THR A 347 -16.57 8.46 14.57
N ASN A 348 -16.49 9.72 14.97
CA ASN A 348 -16.76 10.87 14.10
C ASN A 348 -15.62 11.04 13.07
N GLU A 349 -15.81 11.90 12.07
CA GLU A 349 -14.85 12.14 10.97
C GLU A 349 -13.44 12.48 11.47
N ASP A 350 -13.33 13.24 12.57
CA ASP A 350 -12.07 13.61 13.21
C ASP A 350 -11.40 12.48 14.03
N GLY A 351 -12.03 11.30 14.12
CA GLY A 351 -11.48 10.14 14.82
C GLY A 351 -11.62 10.17 16.35
N THR A 352 -12.36 11.12 16.93
CA THR A 352 -12.72 11.06 18.36
C THR A 352 -13.66 9.89 18.64
N LYS A 353 -13.48 9.25 19.80
CA LYS A 353 -14.38 8.20 20.28
C LYS A 353 -15.66 8.87 20.80
N TYR A 354 -16.82 8.52 20.27
CA TYR A 354 -18.10 9.03 20.80
C TYR A 354 -18.75 8.09 21.83
N PHE A 355 -17.93 7.34 22.57
CA PHE A 355 -18.42 6.67 23.76
C PHE A 355 -17.82 7.38 24.97
N THR A 356 -18.64 8.14 25.69
CA THR A 356 -18.65 7.86 27.13
C THR A 356 -19.00 6.38 27.23
N ASP A 357 -18.15 5.55 27.85
CA ASP A 357 -18.65 4.34 28.51
C ASP A 357 -19.90 4.82 29.26
N SER A 358 -21.10 4.51 28.76
CA SER A 358 -22.26 5.32 29.11
C SER A 358 -22.42 5.24 30.61
N TYR A 359 -22.12 6.35 31.30
CA TYR A 359 -22.40 6.52 32.72
C TYR A 359 -23.92 6.42 32.99
N GLU A 360 -24.76 6.38 31.94
CA GLU A 360 -26.18 6.05 31.98
C GLU A 360 -26.51 4.54 32.05
N TYR A 361 -25.52 3.65 32.13
CA TYR A 361 -25.73 2.23 32.49
C TYR A 361 -25.27 1.88 33.91
N GLN A 362 -25.24 2.86 34.80
CA GLN A 362 -25.27 2.63 36.24
C GLN A 362 -26.69 2.81 36.80
N HIS A 363 -27.65 1.93 36.48
CA HIS A 363 -28.72 1.66 37.44
C HIS A 363 -29.45 0.30 37.28
N LYS A 364 -29.22 -0.53 38.32
CA LYS A 364 -30.14 -1.47 39.00
C LYS A 364 -30.52 -2.78 38.30
N LEU A 365 -29.69 -3.80 38.52
CA LEU A 365 -30.20 -5.05 39.08
C LEU A 365 -30.11 -4.99 40.61
N LYS A 366 -31.07 -4.29 41.23
CA LYS A 366 -31.43 -4.57 42.63
C LYS A 366 -32.32 -5.81 42.60
N ILE A 367 -31.71 -6.99 42.72
CA ILE A 367 -32.45 -8.16 43.18
C ILE A 367 -32.87 -7.85 44.62
N ARG A 368 -34.11 -7.40 44.81
CA ARG A 368 -34.76 -7.47 46.12
C ARG A 368 -35.10 -8.93 46.36
N SER A 369 -34.60 -9.46 47.47
CA SER A 369 -34.97 -10.76 47.98
C SER A 369 -36.42 -10.76 48.53
N LYS A 370 -37.03 -11.96 48.44
CA LYS A 370 -38.15 -12.54 49.23
C LYS A 370 -39.61 -12.38 48.75
N ASN A 371 -40.20 -13.58 48.56
CA ASN A 371 -41.58 -14.01 48.76
C ASN A 371 -42.67 -13.38 47.88
N PHE A 372 -43.19 -14.14 46.91
CA PHE A 372 -44.39 -14.96 47.05
C PHE A 372 -44.30 -16.18 46.13
#